data_AF-A0A0K0D0W8-F1
#
_entry.id   AF-A0A0K0D0W8-F1
#
_cell.length_a   1.000
_cell.length_b   1.000
_cell.length_c   1.000
_cell.angle_alpha   90.00
_cell.angle_beta   90.00
_cell.angle_gamma   90.00
#
_symmetry.space_group_name_H-M   'P 1'
#
loop_
_entity.id
_entity.type
_entity.pdbx_description
1 polymer ?
#
loop_
_entity_poly.entity_id
_entity_poly.type
_entity_poly.pdbx_seq_one_letter_code
_entity_poly.pdbx_strand_id
1 'polypeptide(L)'
;MATRKHFQKTPRVGDIIIQGQPGTRFYKDVSMNWNLTGDHGYDYINPTMHTIFYAMGPSIKKGSFLPAFQNIEYMNLWLNLVGLPEAMPNNGTLGVMDKILVHAPFRPIPFYTSLQ
;
A
#
# COMPACT_ATOMS: atom_id res chain seq x y z
N MET A 1 -17.59 3.58 5.64
CA MET A 1 -16.44 2.64 5.74
C MET A 1 -15.32 3.29 6.58
N ALA A 2 -14.39 2.54 7.18
CA ALA A 2 -13.32 3.13 7.99
C ALA A 2 -12.40 4.05 7.16
N THR A 3 -12.05 5.23 7.69
CA THR A 3 -11.22 6.25 7.00
C THR A 3 -9.88 5.71 6.54
N ARG A 4 -9.25 4.82 7.31
CA ARG A 4 -7.96 4.18 6.98
C ARG A 4 -7.92 3.44 5.64
N LYS A 5 -9.08 3.13 5.05
CA LYS A 5 -9.17 2.47 3.74
C LYS A 5 -9.11 3.44 2.57
N HIS A 6 -9.33 4.73 2.81
CA HIS A 6 -9.35 5.78 1.78
C HIS A 6 -10.26 5.46 0.56
N PHE A 7 -11.31 4.64 0.75
CA PHE A 7 -12.11 4.06 -0.32
C PHE A 7 -13.50 4.72 -0.47
N GLN A 8 -13.54 6.06 -0.55
CA GLN A 8 -14.82 6.81 -0.58
C GLN A 8 -14.81 8.07 -1.48
N LYS A 9 -13.65 8.60 -1.86
CA LYS A 9 -13.53 9.93 -2.50
C LYS A 9 -13.72 9.91 -4.03
N THR A 10 -14.54 9.01 -4.56
CA THR A 10 -14.79 8.90 -6.01
C THR A 10 -16.21 8.39 -6.29
N PRO A 11 -16.91 8.93 -7.30
CA PRO A 11 -18.26 8.46 -7.66
C PRO A 11 -18.28 7.03 -8.23
N ARG A 12 -17.11 6.42 -8.45
CA ARG A 12 -16.99 5.02 -8.86
C ARG A 12 -17.18 4.02 -7.70
N VAL A 13 -17.14 4.49 -6.45
CA VAL A 13 -17.48 3.67 -5.29
C VAL A 13 -18.98 3.76 -5.08
N GLY A 14 -19.67 2.62 -5.01
CA GLY A 14 -21.12 2.57 -4.83
C GLY A 14 -21.59 3.11 -3.48
N ASP A 15 -22.86 3.49 -3.41
CA ASP A 15 -23.49 4.11 -2.24
C ASP A 15 -23.49 3.19 -1.00
N ILE A 16 -23.57 1.87 -1.24
CA ILE A 16 -23.57 0.84 -0.21
C ILE A 16 -22.34 -0.05 -0.40
N ILE A 17 -21.54 -0.18 0.65
CA ILE A 17 -20.39 -1.07 0.69
C ILE A 17 -20.64 -2.16 1.72
N ILE A 18 -20.65 -3.41 1.28
CA ILE A 18 -20.75 -4.59 2.14
C ILE A 18 -19.35 -5.18 2.26
N GLN A 19 -18.88 -5.36 3.50
CA GLN A 19 -17.57 -5.92 3.78
C GLN A 19 -17.71 -7.28 4.47
N GLY A 20 -17.22 -8.33 3.81
CA GLY A 20 -17.13 -9.67 4.37
C GLY A 20 -15.88 -9.83 5.26
N GLN A 21 -15.94 -10.79 6.19
CA GLN A 21 -14.74 -11.32 6.85
C GLN A 21 -14.09 -12.38 5.96
N PRO A 22 -12.78 -12.69 6.10
CA PRO A 22 -12.14 -13.76 5.36
C PRO A 22 -12.97 -15.05 5.34
N GLY A 23 -13.23 -15.58 4.14
CA GLY A 23 -14.11 -16.73 3.91
C GLY A 23 -15.56 -16.38 3.55
N THR A 24 -15.97 -15.11 3.68
CA THR A 24 -17.31 -14.64 3.29
C THR A 24 -17.31 -14.16 1.85
N ARG A 25 -18.30 -14.59 1.06
CA ARG A 25 -18.51 -14.09 -0.32
C ARG A 25 -19.97 -13.72 -0.53
N PHE A 26 -20.18 -12.71 -1.35
CA PHE A 26 -21.51 -12.23 -1.71
C PHE A 26 -21.77 -12.53 -3.18
N TYR A 27 -22.84 -13.26 -3.44
CA TYR A 27 -23.32 -13.59 -4.77
C TYR A 27 -24.71 -13.01 -4.96
N LYS A 28 -25.08 -12.73 -6.20
CA LYS A 28 -26.43 -12.25 -6.51
C LYS A 28 -27.47 -13.34 -6.23
N ASP A 29 -27.15 -14.59 -6.56
CA ASP A 29 -28.02 -15.75 -6.38
C ASP A 29 -27.20 -17.07 -6.37
N VAL A 30 -27.88 -18.16 -6.06
CA VAL A 30 -27.28 -19.50 -5.84
C VAL A 30 -26.83 -20.21 -7.12
N SER A 31 -27.15 -19.70 -8.31
CA SER A 31 -26.69 -20.26 -9.57
C SER A 31 -25.22 -19.93 -9.87
N MET A 32 -24.64 -18.98 -9.14
CA MET A 32 -23.23 -18.61 -9.28
C MET A 32 -22.32 -19.69 -8.68
N ASN A 33 -21.10 -19.80 -9.23
CA ASN A 33 -20.10 -20.74 -8.72
C ASN A 33 -19.60 -20.33 -7.33
N TRP A 34 -20.22 -20.88 -6.30
CA TRP A 34 -19.89 -20.64 -4.90
C TRP A 34 -18.72 -21.48 -4.40
N ASN A 35 -18.36 -22.55 -5.11
CA ASN A 35 -17.36 -23.54 -4.67
C ASN A 35 -15.91 -23.16 -5.01
N LEU A 36 -15.59 -21.86 -5.06
CA LEU A 36 -14.22 -21.40 -5.19
C LEU A 36 -13.46 -21.64 -3.88
N THR A 37 -12.21 -22.06 -3.93
CA THR A 37 -11.43 -22.44 -2.73
C THR A 37 -10.37 -21.40 -2.33
N GLY A 38 -10.21 -20.33 -3.12
CA GLY A 38 -9.35 -19.18 -2.82
C GLY A 38 -10.05 -17.88 -3.20
N ASP A 39 -9.82 -16.83 -2.42
CA ASP A 39 -10.36 -15.50 -2.68
C ASP A 39 -9.55 -14.42 -1.94
N HIS A 40 -9.74 -13.17 -2.32
CA HIS A 40 -9.08 -11.99 -1.75
C HIS A 40 -9.99 -10.76 -1.80
N GLY A 41 -9.50 -9.60 -1.35
CA GLY A 41 -10.28 -8.35 -1.33
C GLY A 41 -10.97 -8.04 0.00
N TYR A 42 -10.68 -8.83 1.03
CA TYR A 42 -11.05 -8.55 2.41
C TYR A 42 -10.28 -7.32 2.95
N ASP A 43 -10.49 -7.01 4.23
CA ASP A 43 -9.74 -5.95 4.87
C ASP A 43 -8.22 -6.17 4.78
N TYR A 44 -7.48 -5.17 4.31
CA TYR A 44 -6.03 -5.28 4.07
C TYR A 44 -5.21 -5.47 5.35
N ILE A 45 -5.80 -5.22 6.52
CA ILE A 45 -5.15 -5.47 7.83
C ILE A 45 -5.15 -6.95 8.22
N ASN A 46 -5.93 -7.79 7.52
CA ASN A 46 -5.92 -9.22 7.78
C ASN A 46 -4.57 -9.80 7.33
N PRO A 47 -3.89 -10.59 8.17
CA PRO A 47 -2.60 -11.19 7.81
C PRO A 47 -2.63 -12.00 6.50
N THR A 48 -3.76 -12.63 6.17
CA THR A 48 -3.93 -13.39 4.93
C THR A 48 -3.98 -12.53 3.67
N MET A 49 -4.18 -11.21 3.80
CA MET A 49 -4.17 -10.24 2.71
C MET A 49 -2.83 -9.50 2.58
N HIS A 50 -1.88 -9.76 3.48
CA HIS A 50 -0.56 -9.13 3.41
C HIS A 50 0.25 -9.68 2.24
N THR A 51 0.98 -8.79 1.58
CA THR A 51 1.88 -9.13 0.47
C THR A 51 3.32 -9.24 0.94
N ILE A 52 4.15 -9.88 0.12
CA ILE A 52 5.61 -9.90 0.30
C ILE A 52 6.27 -8.77 -0.50
N PHE A 53 7.40 -8.26 0.00
CA PHE A 53 8.24 -7.30 -0.70
C PHE A 53 9.72 -7.67 -0.53
N TYR A 54 10.43 -7.78 -1.65
CA TYR A 54 11.87 -7.96 -1.70
C TYR A 54 12.46 -6.98 -2.71
N ALA A 55 13.61 -6.39 -2.38
CA ALA A 55 14.33 -5.48 -3.26
C ALA A 55 15.82 -5.83 -3.27
N MET A 56 16.42 -5.83 -4.46
CA MET A 56 17.84 -6.05 -4.66
C MET A 56 18.32 -5.20 -5.82
N GLY A 57 19.47 -4.57 -5.65
CA GLY A 57 20.09 -3.75 -6.69
C GLY A 57 21.24 -2.92 -6.15
N PRO A 58 22.00 -2.23 -7.01
CA PRO A 58 23.15 -1.42 -6.61
C PRO A 58 22.78 -0.28 -5.66
N SER A 59 21.55 0.25 -5.76
CA SER A 59 21.05 1.33 -4.91
C SER A 59 20.44 0.83 -3.59
N ILE A 60 20.30 -0.49 -3.38
CA ILE A 60 19.66 -1.09 -2.20
C ILE A 60 20.72 -1.70 -1.28
N LYS A 61 20.67 -1.37 0.01
CA LYS A 61 21.56 -1.95 1.03
C LYS A 61 21.30 -3.45 1.17
N LYS A 62 22.37 -4.23 1.08
CA LYS A 62 22.34 -5.68 1.34
C LYS A 62 21.98 -5.95 2.81
N GLY A 63 21.18 -6.98 3.06
CA GLY A 63 20.82 -7.43 4.42
C GLY A 63 19.99 -6.43 5.22
N SER A 64 19.38 -5.43 4.57
CA SER A 64 18.52 -4.45 5.23
C SER A 64 17.08 -4.96 5.38
N PHE A 65 16.42 -4.55 6.46
CA PHE A 65 15.04 -4.93 6.77
C PHE A 65 14.19 -3.69 7.08
N LEU A 66 12.93 -3.74 6.65
CA LEU A 66 11.91 -2.75 6.95
C LEU A 66 10.84 -3.40 7.86
N PRO A 67 10.22 -2.64 8.78
CA PRO A 67 8.94 -3.05 9.36
C PRO A 67 7.88 -3.14 8.25
N ALA A 68 6.75 -3.79 8.53
CA ALA A 68 5.62 -3.77 7.61
C ALA A 68 5.22 -2.33 7.26
N PHE A 69 4.90 -2.10 5.99
CA PHE A 69 4.53 -0.80 5.44
C PHE A 69 3.44 -0.99 4.38
N GLN A 70 2.77 0.10 3.98
CA GLN A 70 1.73 0.06 2.95
C GLN A 70 2.34 0.21 1.54
N ASN A 71 1.80 -0.48 0.55
CA ASN A 71 2.28 -0.43 -0.84
C ASN A 71 2.25 0.98 -1.48
N ILE A 72 1.50 1.94 -0.91
CA ILE A 72 1.53 3.35 -1.34
C ILE A 72 2.93 3.97 -1.22
N GLU A 73 3.79 3.45 -0.35
CA GLU A 73 5.17 3.93 -0.15
C GLU A 73 6.10 3.61 -1.34
N TYR A 74 5.69 2.69 -2.22
CA TYR A 74 6.49 2.29 -3.37
C TYR A 74 6.79 3.45 -4.32
N MET A 75 5.86 4.37 -4.54
CA MET A 75 6.04 5.44 -5.52
C MET A 75 7.23 6.32 -5.17
N ASN A 76 7.38 6.70 -3.89
CA ASN A 76 8.54 7.47 -3.45
C ASN A 76 9.85 6.71 -3.67
N LEU A 77 9.88 5.40 -3.42
CA LEU A 77 11.06 4.56 -3.69
C LEU A 77 11.40 4.55 -5.19
N TRP A 78 10.43 4.29 -6.06
CA TRP A 78 10.64 4.23 -7.51
C TRP A 78 11.15 5.54 -8.07
N LEU A 79 10.51 6.66 -7.69
CA LEU A 79 10.90 7.99 -8.12
C LEU A 79 12.35 8.32 -7.72
N ASN A 80 12.79 7.93 -6.51
CA ASN A 80 14.20 8.10 -6.13
C ASN A 80 15.14 7.23 -6.96
N LEU A 81 14.78 5.96 -7.21
CA LEU A 81 15.62 5.02 -7.96
C LEU A 81 15.81 5.42 -9.43
N VAL A 82 14.81 6.07 -10.04
CA VAL A 82 14.91 6.59 -11.42
C VAL A 82 15.41 8.03 -11.50
N GLY A 83 15.73 8.68 -10.36
CA GLY A 83 16.26 10.04 -10.33
C GLY A 83 15.22 11.14 -10.56
N LEU A 84 13.94 10.89 -10.27
CA LEU A 84 12.83 11.81 -10.48
C LEU A 84 11.97 12.03 -9.22
N PRO A 85 12.55 12.43 -8.07
CA PRO A 85 11.88 12.42 -6.75
C PRO A 85 10.61 13.28 -6.65
N GLU A 86 10.44 14.25 -7.54
CA GLU A 86 9.33 15.22 -7.53
C GLU A 86 8.45 15.12 -8.79
N ALA A 87 8.59 14.07 -9.60
CA ALA A 87 7.86 13.97 -10.87
C ALA A 87 6.35 14.00 -10.70
N MET A 88 5.84 13.48 -9.58
CA MET A 88 4.40 13.43 -9.33
C MET A 88 4.06 13.37 -7.84
N PRO A 89 2.97 14.03 -7.43
CA PRO A 89 2.42 13.86 -6.08
C PRO A 89 1.89 12.43 -5.90
N ASN A 90 2.04 11.90 -4.70
CA ASN A 90 1.50 10.59 -4.32
C ASN A 90 1.16 10.57 -2.81
N ASN A 91 0.57 9.49 -2.32
CA ASN A 91 0.13 9.38 -0.92
C ASN A 91 1.14 8.71 0.02
N GLY A 92 2.31 8.32 -0.48
CA GLY A 92 3.38 7.78 0.35
C GLY A 92 4.07 8.87 1.17
N THR A 93 4.60 8.49 2.32
CA THR A 93 5.36 9.37 3.19
C THR A 93 6.81 9.44 2.70
N LEU A 94 7.26 10.64 2.33
CA LEU A 94 8.61 10.85 1.82
C LEU A 94 9.65 10.43 2.87
N GLY A 95 10.61 9.60 2.47
CA GLY A 95 11.73 9.20 3.31
C GLY A 95 11.56 7.90 4.13
N VAL A 96 10.37 7.30 4.17
CA VAL A 96 10.14 6.01 4.88
C VAL A 96 11.08 4.90 4.40
N MET A 97 11.47 4.95 3.12
CA MET A 97 12.34 3.96 2.47
C MET A 97 13.83 4.35 2.47
N ASP A 98 14.22 5.50 3.00
CA ASP A 98 15.61 5.99 2.88
C ASP A 98 16.61 5.06 3.59
N LYS A 99 16.18 4.40 4.67
CA LYS A 99 17.06 3.50 5.42
C LYS A 99 17.54 2.30 4.61
N ILE A 100 16.82 1.88 3.56
CA ILE A 100 17.24 0.77 2.69
C ILE A 100 18.07 1.21 1.49
N LEU A 101 18.23 2.51 1.24
CA LEU A 101 19.02 3.02 0.13
C LEU A 101 20.50 3.12 0.51
N VAL A 102 21.41 2.74 -0.41
CA VAL A 102 22.87 2.92 -0.24
C VAL A 102 23.21 4.41 -0.17
N HIS A 103 22.65 5.20 -1.09
CA HIS A 103 22.76 6.65 -1.13
C HIS A 103 21.36 7.26 -1.01
N ALA A 104 20.89 7.44 0.23
CA ALA A 104 19.61 8.09 0.47
C ALA A 104 19.66 9.56 0.00
N PRO A 105 18.60 10.08 -0.64
CA PRO A 105 18.51 11.50 -1.00
C PRO A 105 18.61 12.39 0.24
N PHE A 106 19.20 13.58 0.09
CA PHE A 106 19.09 14.60 1.13
C PHE A 106 17.64 15.08 1.25
N ARG A 107 17.10 15.05 2.48
CA ARG A 107 15.75 15.52 2.81
C ARG A 107 15.88 16.72 3.75
N PRO A 108 15.66 17.98 3.29
CA PRO A 108 15.63 19.12 4.20
C PRO A 108 14.45 18.99 5.19
N ILE A 109 14.73 19.17 6.50
CA ILE A 109 13.75 19.14 7.61
C ILE A 109 13.10 20.54 7.74
N PRO A 110 11.80 20.69 8.10
CA PRO A 110 10.93 19.71 8.77
C PRO A 110 9.60 19.44 8.06
N PHE A 111 9.41 18.22 7.54
CA PHE A 111 8.07 17.73 7.16
C PHE A 111 7.41 16.88 8.26
N TYR A 112 7.95 16.89 9.48
CA TYR A 112 7.30 16.36 10.67
C TYR A 112 6.44 17.41 11.38
N THR A 113 5.55 18.11 10.67
CA THR A 113 4.43 18.84 11.31
C THR A 113 3.36 19.18 10.28
N SER A 114 2.39 18.29 10.10
CA SER A 114 0.98 18.64 9.90
C SER A 114 0.12 17.37 9.93
N LEU A 115 0.06 16.75 11.10
CA LEU A 115 -1.14 16.05 11.52
C LEU A 115 -1.76 16.91 12.63
N GLN A 116 -2.59 17.86 12.21
CA GLN A 116 -3.77 18.31 12.94
C GLN A 116 -4.97 18.10 12.02
#